data_AF-A0A9D2IX03-F1
#
_entry.id   AF-A0A9D2IX03-F1
#
_cell.length_a   1.000
_cell.length_b   1.000
_cell.length_c   1.000
_cell.angle_alpha   90.00
_cell.angle_beta   90.00
_cell.angle_gamma   90.00
#
_symmetry.space_group_name_H-M   'P 1'
#
loop_
_entity.id
_entity.type
_entity.pdbx_description
1 polymer ?
#
loop_
_entity_poly.entity_id
_entity_poly.type
_entity_poly.pdbx_seq_one_letter_code
_entity_poly.pdbx_strand_id
1 'polypeptide(L)' 'MFICKHCKSKDKFELMFSPDYKGERTFTKKIDKNGNLTITVGDYSFTPSLEFMNAHAVCSFCSHINIWGLEK' A
#
# COMPACT_ATOMS: atom_id res chain seq x y z
N MET A 1 -6.72 4.84 -6.93
CA MET A 1 -6.64 3.38 -6.73
C MET A 1 -5.33 2.85 -7.28
N PHE A 2 -4.66 1.96 -6.54
CA PHE A 2 -3.41 1.35 -6.97
C PHE A 2 -3.65 0.02 -7.66
N ILE A 3 -3.08 -0.14 -8.85
CA ILE A 3 -3.17 -1.37 -9.63
C ILE A 3 -1.80 -2.05 -9.72
N CYS A 4 -1.77 -3.34 -9.43
CA CYS A 4 -0.59 -4.16 -9.64
C CYS A 4 -0.34 -4.30 -11.15
N LYS A 5 0.81 -3.82 -11.66
CA LYS A 5 1.10 -3.85 -13.10
C LYS A 5 1.21 -5.27 -13.66
N HIS A 6 1.53 -6.26 -12.82
CA HIS A 6 1.67 -7.66 -13.19
C HIS A 6 0.32 -8.39 -13.28
N CYS A 7 -0.41 -8.52 -12.16
CA CYS A 7 -1.65 -9.31 -12.09
C CYS A 7 -2.94 -8.48 -12.19
N LYS A 8 -2.84 -7.14 -12.32
CA LYS A 8 -3.97 -6.20 -12.41
C LYS A 8 -4.89 -6.15 -11.19
N SER A 9 -4.52 -6.78 -10.07
CA SER A 9 -5.27 -6.65 -8.82
C SER A 9 -5.27 -5.21 -8.31
N LYS A 10 -6.42 -4.76 -7.80
CA LYS A 10 -6.66 -3.40 -7.32
C LYS A 10 -6.62 -3.33 -5.79
N ASP A 11 -5.81 -2.43 -5.23
CA ASP A 11 -5.65 -2.18 -3.79
C ASP A 11 -5.37 -3.45 -2.92
N LYS A 12 -4.90 -4.53 -3.55
CA LYS A 12 -4.50 -5.78 -2.90
C LYS A 12 -3.01 -5.76 -2.56
N PHE A 13 -2.68 -5.04 -1.49
CA PHE A 13 -1.31 -4.90 -1.02
C PHE A 13 -1.18 -5.15 0.49
N GLU A 14 0.03 -5.56 0.86
CA GLU A 14 0.60 -5.50 2.20
C GLU A 14 1.77 -4.50 2.21
N LEU A 15 2.13 -3.99 3.40
CA LEU A 15 3.31 -3.15 3.59
C LEU A 15 4.51 -3.95 4.06
N MET A 16 5.66 -3.63 3.51
CA MET A 16 6.95 -4.13 3.94
C MET A 16 7.47 -3.24 5.07
N PHE A 17 7.66 -3.83 6.24
CA PHE A 17 8.29 -3.16 7.37
C PHE A 17 9.78 -3.49 7.40
N SER A 18 10.60 -2.47 7.64
CA SER A 18 12.03 -2.66 7.80
C SER A 18 12.33 -3.52 9.04
N PRO A 19 13.35 -4.41 9.03
CA PRO A 19 13.69 -5.24 10.19
C PRO A 19 13.98 -4.44 11.46
N ASP A 20 14.53 -3.24 11.31
CA ASP A 20 14.86 -2.27 12.36
C ASP A 20 13.67 -1.36 12.76
N TYR A 21 12.51 -1.50 12.12
CA TYR A 21 11.31 -0.76 12.51
C TYR A 21 10.85 -1.17 13.92
N LYS A 22 10.83 -0.19 14.82
CA LYS A 22 10.50 -0.34 16.25
C LYS A 22 9.03 -0.05 16.60
N GLY A 23 8.25 0.46 15.65
CA GLY A 23 6.82 0.74 15.84
C GLY A 23 5.93 -0.49 15.64
N GLU A 24 4.62 -0.29 15.71
CA GLU A 24 3.65 -1.35 15.47
C GLU A 24 3.70 -1.79 14.00
N ARG A 25 3.97 -3.08 13.75
CA ARG A 25 4.08 -3.67 12.40
C ARG A 25 2.73 -4.04 11.80
N THR A 26 1.68 -3.46 12.33
CA THR A 26 0.34 -3.55 11.79
C THR A 26 0.03 -2.23 11.11
N PHE A 27 -0.83 -2.30 10.11
CA PHE A 27 -1.38 -1.11 9.50
C PHE A 27 -2.85 -1.37 9.18
N THR A 28 -3.62 -0.29 9.11
CA THR A 28 -4.97 -0.34 8.59
C THR A 28 -5.06 0.46 7.31
N LYS A 29 -6.02 0.09 6.47
CA LYS A 29 -6.32 0.79 5.22
C LYS A 29 -7.80 1.11 5.17
N LYS A 30 -8.13 2.32 4.77
CA LYS A 30 -9.50 2.79 4.60
C LYS A 30 -9.63 3.51 3.27
N ILE A 31 -10.74 3.25 2.57
CA ILE A 31 -11.11 3.98 1.37
C ILE A 31 -12.30 4.86 1.75
N ASP A 32 -12.19 6.17 1.51
CA ASP A 32 -13.29 7.10 1.77
C ASP A 32 -14.34 7.07 0.64
N LYS A 33 -15.41 7.85 0.80
CA LYS A 33 -16.50 7.94 -0.20
C LYS A 33 -16.04 8.54 -1.54
N ASN A 34 -14.91 9.24 -1.55
CA ASN A 34 -14.31 9.85 -2.74
C ASN A 34 -13.28 8.92 -3.40
N GLY A 35 -13.07 7.70 -2.88
CA GLY A 35 -12.10 6.75 -3.38
C GLY A 35 -10.66 7.02 -2.95
N ASN A 36 -10.44 7.93 -1.99
CA ASN A 36 -9.11 8.18 -1.44
C ASN A 36 -8.73 7.08 -0.46
N LEU A 37 -7.56 6.50 -0.67
CA LEU A 37 -6.96 5.52 0.21
C LEU A 37 -6.19 6.24 1.32
N THR A 38 -6.50 5.93 2.58
CA THR A 38 -5.69 6.29 3.74
C THR A 38 -5.09 5.03 4.34
N ILE A 39 -3.78 5.08 4.61
CA ILE A 39 -3.04 4.07 5.36
C ILE A 39 -2.76 4.65 6.75
N THR A 40 -2.95 3.84 7.78
CA THR A 40 -2.61 4.18 9.16
C THR A 40 -1.62 3.16 9.71
N VAL A 41 -0.47 3.62 10.19
CA VAL A 41 0.57 2.82 10.84
C VAL A 41 0.79 3.40 12.24
N GLY A 42 0.38 2.67 13.28
CA GLY A 42 0.27 3.23 14.64
C GLY A 42 -0.60 4.48 14.66
N ASP A 43 -0.07 5.59 15.17
CA ASP A 43 -0.79 6.88 15.25
C ASP A 43 -0.65 7.74 13.99
N TYR A 44 0.12 7.29 12.99
CA TYR A 44 0.37 8.07 11.78
C TYR A 44 -0.54 7.63 10.63
N SER A 45 -1.31 8.58 10.07
CA SER A 45 -2.21 8.35 8.94
C SER A 45 -1.84 9.23 7.75
N PHE A 46 -1.81 8.64 6.56
CA PHE A 46 -1.44 9.35 5.33
C PHE A 46 -2.09 8.73 4.10
N THR A 47 -2.18 9.52 3.03
CA THR A 47 -2.53 9.02 1.69
C THR A 47 -1.25 8.58 1.00
N PRO A 48 -1.08 7.30 0.64
CA PRO A 48 0.15 6.82 0.02
C PRO A 48 0.31 7.39 -1.39
N SER A 49 1.54 7.78 -1.72
CA SER A 49 1.93 8.15 -3.09
C SER A 49 2.27 6.91 -3.91
N LEU A 50 2.31 7.05 -5.24
CA LEU A 50 2.78 5.98 -6.12
C LEU A 50 4.23 5.56 -5.84
N GLU A 51 5.07 6.53 -5.47
CA GLU A 51 6.46 6.29 -5.07
C GLU A 51 6.52 5.45 -3.79
N PHE A 52 5.74 5.82 -2.75
CA PHE A 52 5.66 5.05 -1.51
C PHE A 52 5.25 3.60 -1.77
N MET A 53 4.20 3.40 -2.59
CA MET A 53 3.74 2.06 -2.95
C MET A 53 4.83 1.25 -3.67
N ASN A 54 5.57 1.88 -4.57
CA ASN A 54 6.66 1.22 -5.30
C ASN A 54 7.93 1.01 -4.47
N ALA A 55 8.02 1.58 -3.27
CA ALA A 55 9.15 1.36 -2.37
C ALA A 55 8.82 0.38 -1.24
N HIS A 56 7.56 0.36 -0.78
CA HIS A 56 7.19 -0.25 0.48
C HIS A 56 5.99 -1.20 0.42
N ALA A 57 5.35 -1.39 -0.75
CA ALA A 57 4.17 -2.24 -0.86
C ALA A 57 4.41 -3.46 -1.75
N VAL A 58 3.97 -4.62 -1.25
CA VAL A 58 3.95 -5.89 -1.99
C VAL A 58 2.52 -6.22 -2.40
N CYS A 59 2.33 -6.76 -3.60
CA CYS A 59 1.03 -7.25 -4.01
C CYS A 59 0.64 -8.49 -3.19
N SER A 60 -0.41 -8.40 -2.38
CA SER A 60 -0.86 -9.51 -1.54
C SER A 60 -1.56 -10.63 -2.32
N PHE A 61 -1.81 -10.41 -3.62
CA PHE A 61 -2.39 -11.41 -4.51
C PHE A 61 -1.35 -12.23 -5.28
N CYS A 62 -0.28 -11.62 -5.78
CA CYS A 62 0.73 -12.29 -6.62
C CYS A 62 2.17 -12.18 -6.10
N SER A 63 2.34 -11.61 -4.90
CA SER A 63 3.61 -11.46 -4.17
C SER A 63 4.72 -10.66 -4.89
N HIS A 64 4.41 -10.04 -6.02
CA HIS A 64 5.36 -9.15 -6.69
C HIS A 64 5.48 -7.81 -5.96
N ILE A 65 6.71 -7.34 -5.82
CA ILE A 65 7.10 -6.10 -5.16
C ILE A 65 7.27 -4.97 -6.17
N ASN A 66 7.05 -3.72 -5.76
CA ASN A 66 7.51 -2.52 -6.46
C ASN A 66 7.00 -2.35 -7.91
N ILE A 67 5.75 -2.75 -8.17
CA ILE A 67 5.16 -2.74 -9.52
C ILE A 67 3.78 -2.05 -9.58
N TRP A 68 3.56 -1.06 -8.74
CA TRP A 68 2.29 -0.35 -8.66
C TRP A 68 2.14 0.69 -9.76
N GLY A 69 0.91 0.88 -10.22
CA GLY A 69 0.45 1.96 -11.08
C GLY A 69 -0.79 2.63 -10.50
N LEU A 70 -1.20 3.75 -11.11
CA LEU A 70 -2.49 4.38 -10.84
C LEU A 70 -3.49 3.95 -11.90
N GLU A 71 -4.66 3.48 -11.49
CA GLU A 71 -5.81 3.39 -12.39
C GLU A 71 -6.47 4.78 -12.44
N LYS A 72 -6.58 5.33 -13.65
CA LYS A 72 -7.28 6.59 -13.95
C LYS A 72 -8.76 6.32 -14.16
#